data_AF-A0A0M3AQK4-F1
#
_entry.id   AF-A0A0M3AQK4-F1
#
_cell.length_a   1.000
_cell.length_b   1.000
_cell.length_c   1.000
_cell.angle_alpha   90.00
_cell.angle_beta   90.00
_cell.angle_gamma   90.00
#
_symmetry.space_group_name_H-M   'P 1'
#
loop_
_entity.id
_entity.type
_entity.pdbx_description
1 polymer ?
#
loop_
_entity_poly.entity_id
_entity_poly.type
_entity_poly.pdbx_seq_one_letter_code
_entity_poly.pdbx_strand_id
1 'polypeptide(L)'
;MPKVILRALALFAIFLHISTSPAMAQQRGPLVLAAASMQEAMNAAADAWAAQHHARPVLSFAASSALARQIRSGAPADLFVSADEDWMDDVEKAGFIQRGTRADLAGNRL
;
A
#
# COMPACT_ATOMS: atom_id res chain seq x y z
N MET A 1 -22.57 -27.54 -43.68
CA MET A 1 -22.89 -26.60 -42.58
C MET A 1 -22.01 -26.72 -41.32
N PRO A 2 -21.53 -27.90 -40.85
CA PRO A 2 -20.79 -27.97 -39.57
C PRO A 2 -19.35 -27.41 -39.61
N LYS A 3 -18.72 -27.41 -40.79
CA LYS A 3 -17.34 -26.93 -40.98
C LYS A 3 -17.19 -25.40 -40.91
N VAL A 4 -18.27 -24.66 -41.17
CA VAL A 4 -18.28 -23.18 -41.10
C VAL A 4 -18.39 -22.71 -39.65
N ILE A 5 -19.20 -23.41 -38.85
CA ILE A 5 -19.37 -23.17 -37.40
C ILE A 5 -18.06 -23.49 -36.67
N LEU A 6 -17.37 -24.58 -37.03
CA LEU A 6 -16.08 -24.96 -36.43
C LEU A 6 -14.95 -23.95 -36.76
N ARG A 7 -14.97 -23.37 -37.96
CA ARG A 7 -14.04 -22.30 -38.36
C ARG A 7 -14.35 -20.97 -37.66
N ALA A 8 -15.63 -20.64 -37.48
CA ALA A 8 -16.06 -19.45 -36.74
C ALA A 8 -15.71 -19.54 -35.24
N LEU A 9 -15.83 -20.72 -34.62
CA LEU A 9 -15.42 -20.95 -33.23
C LEU A 9 -13.90 -20.82 -33.04
N ALA A 10 -13.11 -21.34 -33.99
CA ALA A 10 -11.65 -21.22 -33.97
C ALA A 10 -11.17 -19.76 -34.12
N LEU A 11 -11.84 -18.97 -34.96
CA LEU A 11 -11.53 -17.54 -35.12
C LEU A 11 -11.92 -16.72 -33.88
N PHE A 12 -13.01 -17.08 -33.19
CA PHE A 12 -13.41 -16.45 -31.92
C PHE A 12 -12.43 -16.78 -30.78
N ALA A 13 -11.91 -18.00 -30.72
CA ALA A 13 -10.90 -18.41 -29.73
C ALA A 13 -9.54 -17.71 -29.92
N ILE A 14 -9.15 -17.43 -31.18
CA ILE A 14 -7.93 -16.67 -31.51
C ILE A 14 -8.09 -15.19 -31.17
N PHE A 15 -9.29 -14.61 -31.38
CA PHE A 15 -9.55 -13.20 -31.02
C PHE A 15 -9.54 -12.96 -29.50
N LEU A 16 -9.94 -13.96 -28.70
CA LEU A 16 -9.91 -13.87 -27.24
C LEU A 16 -8.49 -13.97 -26.63
N HIS A 17 -7.53 -14.51 -27.37
CA HIS A 17 -6.13 -14.66 -26.91
C HIS A 17 -5.27 -13.40 -27.10
N ILE A 18 -5.73 -12.39 -27.84
CA ILE A 18 -4.91 -11.23 -28.22
C ILE A 18 -5.08 -10.04 -27.24
N SER A 19 -6.01 -10.10 -26.28
CA SER A 19 -6.32 -8.96 -25.40
C SER A 19 -5.67 -9.00 -24.01
N THR A 20 -4.84 -9.98 -23.67
CA THR A 20 -4.08 -9.98 -22.42
C THR A 20 -2.76 -9.23 -22.58
N SER A 21 -2.83 -7.92 -22.84
CA SER A 21 -1.68 -7.06 -22.58
C SER A 21 -1.47 -7.02 -21.07
N PRO A 22 -0.27 -7.34 -20.54
CA PRO A 22 0.02 -7.11 -19.14
C PRO A 22 -0.12 -5.60 -18.93
N ALA A 23 -1.10 -5.20 -18.12
CA ALA A 23 -1.13 -3.84 -17.61
C ALA A 23 0.21 -3.64 -16.90
N MET A 24 1.07 -2.79 -17.44
CA MET A 24 2.26 -2.35 -16.72
C MET A 24 1.75 -1.66 -15.46
N ALA A 25 1.74 -2.39 -14.34
CA ALA A 25 1.41 -1.83 -13.06
C ALA A 25 2.46 -0.74 -12.81
N GLN A 26 2.02 0.52 -12.92
CA GLN A 26 2.82 1.66 -12.49
C GLN A 26 3.29 1.33 -11.08
N GLN A 27 4.61 1.24 -10.88
CA GLN A 27 5.19 0.90 -9.58
C GLN A 27 4.79 2.01 -8.61
N ARG A 28 3.70 1.80 -7.87
CA ARG A 28 3.19 2.76 -6.90
C ARG A 28 4.12 2.72 -5.69
N GLY A 29 4.44 3.89 -5.14
CA GLY A 29 5.16 3.95 -3.88
C GLY A 29 4.32 3.33 -2.74
N PRO A 30 4.97 2.96 -1.63
CA PRO A 30 4.28 2.31 -0.51
C PRO A 30 3.17 3.22 0.05
N LEU A 31 2.06 2.61 0.45
CA LEU A 31 0.99 3.27 1.17
C LEU A 31 1.36 3.36 2.65
N VAL A 32 1.54 4.58 3.13
CA VAL A 32 1.92 4.86 4.51
C VAL A 32 0.76 5.52 5.24
N LEU A 33 0.24 4.83 6.25
CA LEU A 33 -0.71 5.40 7.21
C LEU A 33 0.10 6.05 8.33
N ALA A 34 0.06 7.37 8.44
CA ALA A 34 0.87 8.11 9.41
C ALA A 34 0.02 9.01 10.31
N ALA A 35 0.40 9.10 11.59
CA ALA A 35 -0.21 10.03 12.53
C ALA A 35 -0.17 11.47 11.98
N ALA A 36 -1.27 12.20 12.14
CA ALA A 36 -1.41 13.56 11.59
C ALA A 36 -0.32 14.53 12.09
N SER A 37 0.16 14.38 13.32
CA SER A 37 1.27 15.18 13.87
C SER A 37 2.61 14.96 13.15
N MET A 38 2.76 13.86 12.41
CA MET A 38 3.97 13.53 11.63
C MET A 38 3.90 14.04 10.19
N GLN A 39 2.88 14.84 9.82
CA GLN A 39 2.62 15.21 8.43
C GLN A 39 3.81 15.88 7.74
N GLU A 40 4.43 16.87 8.37
CA GLU A 40 5.55 17.60 7.79
C GLU A 40 6.76 16.68 7.59
N ALA A 41 7.14 15.95 8.63
CA ALA A 41 8.27 15.01 8.61
C ALA A 41 8.08 13.90 7.57
N MET A 42 6.88 13.33 7.47
CA MET A 42 6.58 12.25 6.53
C MET A 42 6.53 12.74 5.08
N ASN A 43 6.07 13.97 4.82
CA ASN A 43 6.16 14.56 3.48
C ASN A 43 7.62 14.78 3.08
N ALA A 44 8.44 15.34 3.98
CA ALA A 44 9.86 15.52 3.71
C ALA A 44 10.57 14.18 3.44
N ALA A 45 10.26 13.14 4.22
CA ALA A 45 10.79 11.80 4.00
C ALA A 45 10.33 11.20 2.65
N ALA A 46 9.06 11.37 2.28
CA ALA A 46 8.54 10.92 1.00
C ALA A 46 9.20 11.62 -0.20
N ASP A 47 9.45 12.93 -0.08
CA ASP A 47 10.13 13.71 -1.13
C ASP A 47 11.60 13.32 -1.23
N ALA A 48 12.29 13.12 -0.11
CA ALA A 48 13.68 12.64 -0.08
C ALA A 48 13.82 11.22 -0.65
N TRP A 49 12.82 10.35 -0.44
CA TRP A 49 12.76 9.02 -1.05
C TRP A 49 12.57 9.11 -2.56
N ALA A 50 11.66 9.98 -3.02
CA ALA A 50 11.43 10.21 -4.44
C ALA A 50 12.64 10.82 -5.17
N ALA A 51 13.38 11.70 -4.50
CA ALA A 51 14.61 12.27 -5.02
C ALA A 51 15.71 11.22 -5.28
N GLN A 52 15.62 10.04 -4.66
CA GLN A 52 16.50 8.89 -4.92
C GLN A 52 16.00 8.01 -6.07
N HIS A 53 15.14 8.54 -6.95
CA HIS A 53 14.51 7.84 -8.07
C HIS A 53 13.58 6.69 -7.70
N HIS A 54 13.14 6.63 -6.44
CA HIS A 54 12.12 5.68 -6.01
C HIS A 54 10.71 6.24 -6.25
N ALA A 55 9.71 5.36 -6.32
CA ALA A 55 8.31 5.79 -6.36
C ALA A 55 7.93 6.48 -5.04
N ARG A 56 7.40 7.72 -5.14
CA ARG A 56 7.02 8.51 -3.96
C ARG A 56 5.95 7.78 -3.14
N PRO A 57 6.13 7.60 -1.82
CA PRO A 57 5.12 7.02 -0.95
C PRO A 57 3.79 7.77 -1.03
N VAL A 58 2.69 7.03 -0.96
CA VAL A 58 1.36 7.62 -0.81
C VAL A 58 1.04 7.73 0.66
N LEU A 59 0.90 8.95 1.16
CA LEU A 59 0.71 9.24 2.58
C LEU A 59 -0.78 9.47 2.87
N SER A 60 -1.29 8.82 3.91
CA SER A 60 -2.63 9.06 4.45
C SER A 60 -2.52 9.40 5.93
N PHE A 61 -3.04 10.57 6.30
CA PHE A 61 -2.92 11.12 7.64
C PHE A 61 -4.24 11.08 8.40
N ALA A 62 -4.19 10.59 9.65
CA ALA A 62 -5.28 10.71 10.61
C ALA A 62 -4.74 10.56 12.04
N ALA A 63 -5.61 10.55 13.05
CA ALA A 63 -5.20 10.20 14.42
C ALA A 63 -4.69 8.74 14.46
N SER A 64 -3.64 8.45 15.23
CA SER A 64 -3.07 7.09 15.36
C SER A 64 -4.15 6.04 15.67
N SER A 65 -5.08 6.40 16.56
CA SER A 65 -6.21 5.55 16.93
C SER A 65 -7.15 5.23 15.76
N ALA A 66 -7.41 6.20 14.89
CA ALA A 66 -8.27 6.01 13.73
C ALA A 66 -7.59 5.11 12.69
N LEU A 67 -6.30 5.31 12.45
CA LEU A 67 -5.51 4.48 11.54
C LEU A 67 -5.39 3.05 12.06
N ALA A 68 -5.13 2.85 13.36
CA ALA A 68 -5.10 1.54 13.99
C ALA A 68 -6.44 0.78 13.80
N ARG A 69 -7.58 1.46 14.02
CA ARG A 69 -8.90 0.88 13.75
C ARG A 69 -9.10 0.53 12.27
N GLN A 70 -8.63 1.36 11.35
CA GLN A 70 -8.68 1.07 9.91
C GLN A 70 -7.86 -0.17 9.56
N ILE A 71 -6.62 -0.27 10.02
CA ILE A 71 -5.75 -1.43 9.81
C ILE A 71 -6.42 -2.69 10.33
N ARG A 72 -6.96 -2.65 11.55
CA ARG A 72 -7.69 -3.77 12.15
C ARG A 72 -8.97 -4.14 11.42
N SER A 73 -9.54 -3.21 10.66
CA SER A 73 -10.71 -3.44 9.79
C SER A 73 -10.31 -3.95 8.40
N GLY A 74 -9.02 -4.24 8.17
CA GLY A 74 -8.49 -4.73 6.90
C GLY A 74 -8.18 -3.64 5.87
N ALA A 75 -8.07 -2.38 6.29
CA ALA A 75 -7.59 -1.33 5.39
C ALA A 75 -6.15 -1.65 4.94
N PRO A 76 -5.84 -1.52 3.62
CA PRO A 76 -4.51 -1.76 3.14
C PRO A 76 -3.54 -0.70 3.68
N ALA A 77 -2.35 -1.14 4.09
CA ALA A 77 -1.22 -0.29 4.46
C ALA A 77 0.06 -1.09 4.30
N ASP A 78 1.09 -0.49 3.72
CA ASP A 78 2.43 -1.08 3.66
C ASP A 78 3.24 -0.70 4.90
N LEU A 79 3.07 0.54 5.37
CA LEU A 79 3.69 1.05 6.60
C LEU A 79 2.65 1.75 7.48
N PHE A 80 2.82 1.61 8.79
CA PHE A 80 2.07 2.33 9.81
C PHE A 80 3.03 3.11 10.72
N VAL A 81 2.81 4.42 10.82
CA VAL A 81 3.58 5.33 11.68
C VAL A 81 2.66 5.91 12.74
N SER A 82 2.71 5.35 13.94
CA SER A 82 1.96 5.86 15.09
C SER A 82 2.77 6.92 15.83
N ALA A 83 2.07 7.92 16.39
CA ALA A 83 2.65 8.88 17.35
C ALA A 83 2.53 8.41 18.82
N ASP A 84 1.99 7.21 19.04
CA ASP A 84 1.65 6.66 20.35
C ASP A 84 1.91 5.15 20.35
N GLU A 85 2.67 4.70 21.34
CA GLU A 85 3.08 3.30 21.51
C GLU A 85 1.89 2.38 21.75
N ASP A 86 0.85 2.83 22.45
CA ASP A 86 -0.34 2.00 22.76
C ASP A 86 -1.07 1.58 21.48
N TRP A 87 -1.12 2.47 20.48
CA TRP A 87 -1.73 2.16 19.18
C TRP A 87 -0.83 1.31 18.28
N MET A 88 0.50 1.43 18.40
CA MET A 88 1.41 0.51 17.71
C MET A 88 1.29 -0.91 18.31
N ASP A 89 1.22 -0.98 19.64
CA ASP A 89 0.97 -2.19 20.42
C ASP A 89 -0.36 -2.87 20.04
N ASP A 90 -1.46 -2.11 19.92
CA ASP A 90 -2.77 -2.66 19.52
C ASP A 90 -2.69 -3.34 18.13
N VAL A 91 -2.04 -2.68 17.17
CA VAL A 91 -1.89 -3.19 15.79
C VAL A 91 -0.96 -4.41 15.75
N GLU A 92 0.13 -4.40 16.52
CA GLU A 92 1.06 -5.53 16.65
C GLU A 92 0.39 -6.75 17.32
N LYS A 93 -0.30 -6.54 18.44
CA LYS A 93 -1.05 -7.60 19.16
C LYS A 93 -2.16 -8.19 18.29
N ALA A 94 -2.75 -7.38 17.42
CA ALA A 94 -3.74 -7.83 16.43
C ALA A 94 -3.12 -8.59 15.24
N GLY A 95 -1.79 -8.71 15.16
CA GLY A 95 -1.09 -9.50 14.14
C GLY A 95 -0.90 -8.78 12.80
N PHE A 96 -1.08 -7.47 12.75
CA PHE A 96 -0.94 -6.66 11.52
C PHE A 96 0.47 -6.08 11.32
N ILE A 97 1.39 -6.30 12.27
CA ILE A 97 2.79 -5.91 12.15
C ILE A 97 3.65 -7.14 11.87
N GLN A 98 4.50 -7.05 10.85
CA GLN A 98 5.49 -8.08 10.57
C GLN A 98 6.53 -8.15 11.69
N ARG A 99 6.81 -9.35 12.20
CA ARG A 99 7.80 -9.52 13.28
C ARG A 99 9.16 -8.97 12.88
N GLY A 100 9.75 -8.18 13.78
CA GLY A 100 11.07 -7.58 13.60
C GLY A 100 11.10 -6.32 12.73
N THR A 101 9.95 -5.78 12.30
CA THR A 101 9.90 -4.53 11.51
C THR A 101 9.51 -3.30 12.33
N ARG A 102 9.04 -3.47 13.57
CA ARG A 102 8.75 -2.35 14.48
C ARG A 102 10.05 -1.66 14.89
N ALA A 103 10.06 -0.33 14.84
CA ALA A 103 11.18 0.50 15.27
C ALA A 103 10.67 1.84 15.82
N ASP A 104 11.38 2.37 16.82
CA ASP A 104 11.13 3.71 17.34
C ASP A 104 11.88 4.72 16.47
N LEU A 105 11.12 5.50 15.70
CA LEU A 105 11.67 6.40 14.67
C LEU A 105 11.92 7.82 15.18
N ALA A 106 11.15 8.26 16.17
CA ALA A 106 11.19 9.60 16.70
C ALA A 106 10.78 9.60 18.17
N GLY A 107 11.36 10.52 18.95
CA GLY A 107 11.02 10.74 20.35
C GLY A 107 11.25 12.20 20.72
N ASN A 108 10.46 12.68 21.68
CA ASN A 108 10.64 14.02 22.21
C ASN A 108 11.69 13.99 23.31
N ARG A 109 12.51 15.05 23.38
CA ARG A 109 13.36 15.35 24.51
C ARG A 109 12.91 16.69 25.08
N LEU A 110 12.68 16.73 26.39
CA LEU A 110 12.45 17.95 27.16
C LEU A 110 13.78 18.47 27.72
#